data_AF-A0A7X1J431-F1
#
_entry.id   AF-A0A7X1J431-F1
#
_cell.length_a   1.000
_cell.length_b   1.000
_cell.length_c   1.000
_cell.angle_alpha   90.00
_cell.angle_beta   90.00
_cell.angle_gamma   90.00
#
_symmetry.space_group_name_H-M   'P 1'
#
loop_
_entity.id
_entity.type
_entity.pdbx_description
1 polymer ?
#
loop_
_entity_poly.entity_id
_entity_poly.type
_entity_poly.pdbx_seq_one_letter_code
_entity_poly.pdbx_strand_id
1 'polypeptide(L)'
;MWRVDPWTGKILGWKSGFGPISGLAVNHSGDLYVSQLFAGVVTKVSGGKRTDVKVPFPAGVAVDPYDGKVYVSAWSIADRDGTVLEGKKTPGGQVWKILGF
;
A
#
# COMPACT_ATOMS: atom_id res chain seq x y z
N MET A 1 7.55 10.88 2.28
CA MET A 1 7.61 10.34 0.91
C MET A 1 7.96 11.47 -0.06
N TRP A 2 8.93 11.25 -0.93
CA TRP A 2 9.47 12.26 -1.83
C TRP A 2 8.95 12.04 -3.25
N ARG A 3 8.68 13.13 -3.97
CA ARG A 3 8.50 13.11 -5.42
C ARG A 3 9.81 13.54 -6.04
N VAL A 4 10.34 12.72 -6.93
CA VAL A 4 11.65 12.93 -7.55
C VAL A 4 11.45 12.98 -9.06
N ASP A 5 12.13 13.90 -9.72
CA ASP A 5 12.23 13.93 -11.17
C ASP A 5 13.09 12.73 -11.63
N PRO A 6 12.57 11.84 -12.47
CA PRO A 6 13.26 10.59 -12.80
C PRO A 6 14.49 10.81 -13.69
N TRP A 7 14.62 11.96 -14.35
CA TRP A 7 15.70 12.24 -15.30
C TRP A 7 16.86 12.99 -14.62
N THR A 8 16.54 13.87 -13.69
CA THR A 8 17.50 14.77 -13.03
C THR A 8 17.78 14.40 -11.57
N GLY A 9 16.95 13.54 -10.96
CA GLY A 9 17.03 13.23 -9.54
C GLY A 9 16.58 14.38 -8.62
N LYS A 10 16.10 15.49 -9.19
CA LYS A 10 15.67 16.65 -8.41
C LYS A 10 14.45 16.30 -7.57
N ILE A 11 14.49 16.65 -6.29
CA ILE A 11 13.31 16.57 -5.42
C ILE A 11 12.31 17.66 -5.84
N LEU A 12 11.13 17.22 -6.29
CA LEU A 12 10.03 18.08 -6.72
C LEU A 12 9.06 18.41 -5.58
N GLY A 13 9.12 17.67 -4.47
CA GLY A 13 8.31 17.90 -3.28
C GLY A 13 8.19 16.65 -2.41
N TRP A 14 7.37 16.73 -1.36
CA TRP A 14 7.14 15.61 -0.46
C TRP A 14 5.74 15.62 0.16
N LYS A 15 5.33 14.45 0.67
CA LYS A 15 4.13 14.25 1.51
C LYS A 15 4.55 13.53 2.80
N SER A 16 4.12 14.05 3.96
CA SER A 16 4.39 13.48 5.31
C SER A 16 3.11 12.99 5.99
N GLY A 17 3.18 12.59 7.27
CA GLY A 17 2.01 12.17 8.05
C GLY A 17 1.49 10.79 7.66
N PHE A 18 2.38 9.95 7.13
CA PHE A 18 2.21 8.51 7.06
C PHE A 18 3.04 7.89 8.19
N GLY A 19 2.58 6.79 8.75
CA GLY A 19 3.35 5.89 9.61
C GLY A 19 4.33 5.03 8.78
N PRO A 20 4.59 3.78 9.19
CA PRO A 20 5.54 2.90 8.51
C PRO A 20 5.07 2.51 7.10
N ILE A 21 5.63 3.18 6.08
CA ILE A 21 5.28 2.93 4.67
C ILE A 21 5.93 1.64 4.19
N SER A 22 5.14 0.74 3.62
CA SER A 22 5.57 -0.55 3.06
C SER A 22 5.32 -0.67 1.55
N GLY A 23 4.50 0.19 0.98
CA GLY A 23 4.20 0.21 -0.45
C GLY A 23 3.44 1.45 -0.86
N LEU A 24 3.52 1.80 -2.14
CA LEU A 24 2.80 2.92 -2.73
C LEU A 24 2.42 2.64 -4.19
N ALA A 25 1.33 3.23 -4.64
CA ALA A 25 0.92 3.25 -6.04
C ALA A 25 0.23 4.57 -6.37
N VAL A 26 0.22 4.95 -7.65
CA VAL A 26 -0.44 6.17 -8.14
C VAL A 26 -1.30 5.81 -9.34
N ASN A 27 -2.55 6.29 -9.39
CA ASN A 27 -3.42 6.10 -10.55
C ASN A 27 -3.23 7.21 -11.60
N HIS A 28 -3.90 7.08 -12.75
CA HIS A 28 -3.79 8.07 -13.84
C HIS A 28 -4.29 9.47 -13.45
N SER A 29 -5.23 9.56 -12.49
CA SER A 29 -5.74 10.83 -11.94
C SER A 29 -4.78 11.48 -10.94
N GLY A 30 -3.66 10.82 -10.61
CA GLY A 30 -2.70 11.28 -9.61
C GLY A 30 -3.11 10.99 -8.17
N ASP A 31 -4.14 10.18 -7.94
CA ASP A 31 -4.44 9.68 -6.60
C ASP A 31 -3.34 8.74 -6.16
N LEU A 32 -2.88 8.95 -4.94
CA LEU A 32 -1.81 8.19 -4.32
C LEU A 32 -2.40 7.23 -3.29
N TYR A 33 -1.96 5.98 -3.33
CA TYR A 33 -2.32 4.93 -2.38
C TYR A 33 -1.07 4.52 -1.62
N VAL A 34 -1.12 4.52 -0.30
CA VAL A 34 0.04 4.25 0.56
C VAL A 34 -0.32 3.18 1.57
N SER A 35 0.35 2.03 1.51
CA SER A 35 0.26 0.99 2.52
C SER A 35 1.07 1.37 3.74
N GLN A 36 0.46 1.28 4.91
CA GLN A 36 1.08 1.55 6.20
C GLN A 36 1.06 0.28 7.06
N LEU A 37 2.13 -0.54 6.98
CA LEU A 37 2.18 -1.92 7.48
C LEU A 37 1.68 -2.07 8.92
N PHE A 38 2.33 -1.37 9.85
CA PHE A 38 2.00 -1.47 11.28
C PHE A 38 0.86 -0.57 11.72
N ALA A 39 0.42 0.37 10.87
CA ALA A 39 -0.82 1.10 11.11
C ALA A 39 -2.05 0.29 10.70
N GLY A 40 -1.89 -0.78 9.91
CA GLY A 40 -3.00 -1.63 9.46
C GLY A 40 -3.96 -0.91 8.52
N VAL A 41 -3.45 0.06 7.74
CA VAL A 41 -4.27 0.86 6.82
C VAL A 41 -3.58 1.08 5.48
N VAL A 42 -4.40 1.30 4.46
CA VAL A 42 -4.02 1.88 3.18
C VAL A 42 -4.64 3.28 3.12
N THR A 43 -3.81 4.30 2.94
CA THR A 43 -4.26 5.69 2.81
C THR A 43 -4.34 6.09 1.35
N LYS A 44 -5.52 6.47 0.89
CA LYS A 44 -5.71 7.20 -0.36
C LYS A 44 -5.49 8.69 -0.12
N VAL A 45 -4.72 9.34 -0.97
CA VAL A 45 -4.57 10.80 -1.04
C VAL A 45 -5.07 11.27 -2.40
N SER A 46 -6.17 12.03 -2.39
CA SER A 46 -6.82 12.55 -3.60
C SER A 46 -7.14 14.03 -3.40
N GLY A 47 -6.68 14.91 -4.29
CA GLY A 47 -6.89 16.36 -4.15
C GLY A 47 -6.43 16.95 -2.82
N GLY A 48 -5.46 16.33 -2.15
CA GLY A 48 -4.99 16.74 -0.80
C GLY A 48 -5.77 16.12 0.37
N LYS A 49 -6.95 15.56 0.14
CA LYS A 49 -7.74 14.82 1.15
C LYS A 49 -7.14 13.44 1.38
N ARG A 50 -7.14 12.99 2.64
CA ARG A 50 -6.74 11.63 3.04
C ARG A 50 -7.94 10.80 3.43
N THR A 51 -7.92 9.53 3.04
CA THR A 51 -8.94 8.56 3.43
C THR A 51 -8.27 7.22 3.69
N ASP A 52 -8.51 6.66 4.86
CA ASP A 52 -7.89 5.41 5.28
C ASP A 52 -8.86 4.25 5.12
N VAL A 53 -8.35 3.14 4.60
CA VAL A 53 -9.04 1.86 4.53
C VAL A 53 -8.26 0.85 5.36
N LYS A 54 -8.95 0.14 6.26
CA LYS A 54 -8.32 -0.90 7.08
C LYS A 54 -7.94 -2.10 6.20
N VAL A 55 -6.68 -2.49 6.26
CA VAL A 55 -6.13 -3.69 5.62
C VAL A 55 -5.13 -4.29 6.60
N PRO A 56 -5.23 -5.58 6.98
CA PRO A 56 -4.32 -6.16 7.96
C PRO A 56 -2.93 -6.30 7.37
N PHE A 57 -1.91 -5.73 8.02
CA PHE A 57 -0.50 -5.80 7.60
C PHE A 57 -0.27 -5.60 6.07
N PRO A 58 -0.59 -4.40 5.54
CA PRO A 58 -0.51 -4.16 4.12
C PRO A 58 0.94 -3.94 3.67
N ALA A 59 1.30 -4.40 2.47
CA ALA A 59 2.59 -4.12 1.84
C ALA A 59 2.45 -3.61 0.41
N GLY A 60 2.71 -4.44 -0.59
CA GLY A 60 2.54 -4.09 -1.99
C GLY A 60 1.11 -3.65 -2.29
N VAL A 61 0.98 -2.55 -3.02
CA VAL A 61 -0.27 -1.99 -3.53
C VAL A 61 -0.11 -1.75 -5.03
N ALA A 62 -1.14 -2.06 -5.81
CA ALA A 62 -1.22 -1.82 -7.24
C ALA A 62 -2.58 -1.22 -7.59
N VAL A 63 -2.61 -0.41 -8.64
CA VAL A 63 -3.86 0.13 -9.20
C VAL A 63 -3.98 -0.36 -10.64
N ASP A 64 -5.12 -0.94 -10.97
CA ASP A 64 -5.46 -1.29 -12.34
C ASP A 64 -5.65 0.00 -13.15
N PRO A 65 -4.87 0.21 -14.24
CA PRO A 65 -4.93 1.44 -15.01
C PRO A 65 -6.21 1.57 -15.84
N TYR A 66 -6.94 0.49 -16.08
CA TYR A 66 -8.13 0.47 -16.94
C TYR A 66 -9.41 0.76 -16.17
N ASP A 67 -9.56 0.18 -14.97
CA ASP A 67 -10.78 0.30 -14.18
C ASP A 67 -10.59 0.94 -12.80
N GLY A 68 -9.36 1.29 -12.44
CA GLY A 68 -9.03 1.98 -11.19
C GLY A 68 -9.16 1.12 -9.94
N LYS A 69 -9.36 -0.20 -10.05
CA LYS A 69 -9.38 -1.10 -8.89
C LYS A 69 -8.02 -1.13 -8.21
N VAL A 70 -8.05 -1.18 -6.88
CA VAL A 70 -6.85 -1.19 -6.05
C VAL A 70 -6.69 -2.55 -5.40
N TYR A 71 -5.52 -3.14 -5.58
CA TYR A 71 -5.16 -4.45 -5.06
C TYR A 71 -4.04 -4.28 -4.04
N VAL A 72 -4.19 -4.88 -2.87
CA VAL A 72 -3.23 -4.71 -1.77
C VAL A 72 -2.92 -6.07 -1.18
N SER A 73 -1.64 -6.40 -1.07
CA SER A 73 -1.19 -7.54 -0.26
C SER A 73 -1.44 -7.27 1.21
N ALA A 74 -1.98 -8.26 1.92
CA ALA A 74 -2.32 -8.23 3.33
C ALA A 74 -1.70 -9.44 4.04
N TRP A 75 -1.62 -9.36 5.37
CA TRP A 75 -0.88 -10.32 6.19
C TRP A 75 0.58 -10.45 5.73
N SER A 76 1.18 -9.32 5.34
CA SER A 76 2.52 -9.25 4.75
C SER A 76 3.63 -9.25 5.79
N ILE A 77 3.42 -10.01 6.88
CA ILE A 77 4.41 -10.28 7.91
C ILE A 77 4.58 -11.80 7.98
N ALA A 78 5.83 -12.25 8.11
CA ALA A 78 6.08 -13.64 8.47
C ALA A 78 5.57 -13.88 9.89
N ASP A 79 5.13 -15.10 10.16
CA ASP A 79 5.06 -15.56 11.54
C ASP A 79 6.48 -15.61 12.14
N ARG A 80 6.54 -15.66 13.46
CA ARG A 80 7.77 -15.57 14.28
C ARG A 80 8.89 -16.53 13.84
N ASP A 81 8.55 -17.61 13.14
CA ASP A 81 9.47 -18.66 12.72
C ASP A 81 9.87 -18.60 11.24
N GLY A 82 9.46 -17.55 10.51
CA GLY A 82 9.95 -17.22 9.16
C GLY A 82 9.49 -18.14 8.03
N THR A 83 9.03 -19.36 8.32
CA THR A 83 8.51 -20.33 7.37
C THR A 83 7.72 -21.41 8.12
N VAL A 84 6.39 -21.39 8.16
CA VAL A 84 5.65 -22.64 8.41
C VAL A 84 5.37 -23.32 7.08
N LEU A 85 6.41 -23.92 6.52
CA LEU A 85 6.28 -25.19 5.83
C LEU A 85 6.22 -26.27 6.92
N GLU A 86 5.02 -26.57 7.42
CA GLU A 86 4.53 -27.93 7.67
C GLU A 86 3.16 -27.91 8.38
N GLY A 87 2.14 -28.37 7.65
CA GLY A 87 0.97 -29.04 8.22
C GLY A 87 -0.17 -28.20 8.82
N LYS A 88 -0.06 -26.86 8.98
CA LYS A 88 -1.17 -26.04 9.51
C LYS A 88 -1.52 -24.85 8.62
N LYS A 89 -2.79 -24.78 8.20
CA LYS A 89 -3.36 -23.66 7.44
C LYS A 89 -3.50 -22.42 8.34
N THR A 90 -2.59 -21.47 8.18
CA THR A 90 -2.83 -20.05 8.46
C THR A 90 -2.48 -19.22 7.23
N PRO A 91 -3.18 -18.11 6.96
CA PRO A 91 -3.13 -17.41 5.68
C PRO A 91 -1.81 -16.64 5.53
N GLY A 92 -0.81 -17.29 4.94
CA GLY A 92 0.34 -16.58 4.36
C GLY A 92 -0.10 -15.55 3.32
N GLY A 93 0.75 -14.57 3.04
CA GLY A 93 0.47 -13.34 2.27
C GLY A 93 -0.65 -13.47 1.23
N GLN A 94 -1.74 -12.72 1.44
CA GLN A 94 -2.93 -12.76 0.58
C GLN A 94 -3.09 -11.43 -0.15
N VAL A 95 -3.57 -11.45 -1.39
CA VAL A 95 -3.96 -10.21 -2.10
C VAL A 95 -5.44 -9.93 -1.85
N TRP A 96 -5.77 -8.72 -1.38
CA TRP A 96 -7.11 -8.24 -1.10
C TRP A 96 -7.55 -7.21 -2.13
N LYS A 97 -8.82 -7.32 -2.55
CA LYS A 97 -9.50 -6.28 -3.34
C LYS A 97 -10.19 -5.33 -2.36
N ILE A 98 -9.86 -4.05 -2.42
CA ILE A 98 -10.58 -3.04 -1.65
C ILE A 98 -11.87 -2.67 -2.41
N LEU A 99 -13.02 -2.80 -1.75
CA LEU A 99 -14.32 -2.37 -2.26
C LEU A 99 -14.75 -1.13 -1.48
N GLY A 100 -14.61 0.05 -2.08
CA GLY A 100 -15.01 1.32 -1.47
C GLY A 100 -13.99 2.42 -1.71
N PHE A 101 -14.26 3.22 -2.74
CA PHE A 101 -13.82 4.60 -2.84
C PHE A 101 -14.99 5.43 -3.35
#